data_AF-A0A2G4FLH4-F1
#
_entry.id   AF-A0A2G4FLH4-F1
#
_cell.length_a   1.000
_cell.length_b   1.000
_cell.length_c   1.000
_cell.angle_alpha   90.00
_cell.angle_beta   90.00
_cell.angle_gamma   90.00
#
_symmetry.space_group_name_H-M   'P 1'
#
loop_
_entity.id
_entity.type
_entity.pdbx_description
1 polymer ?
#
loop_
_entity_poly.entity_id
_entity_poly.type
_entity_poly.pdbx_seq_one_letter_code
_entity_poly.pdbx_strand_id
1 'polypeptide(L)'
;MRPDDTHPMDELLRSYLDHKAAEPRSQILANKVLNKVFAKDELRVSGRAIWRKALWFSGMVAAVLVAFLGGLYLTPVHANPETIVKNAMRAHSILVDRLYLVETRTEPSNPSNKSSWASTPRINYLWTRGNCFWVQPGQHSNEWALGRNDADELWLALKAGNGMGIRMPLNEVPEPVRLTAEMLTMRIEKLLEEVLVDFNLFDGEASAGTHLILATPKVDSAISSRVQSVLLEVDSVSKVVRRVVVERVNQGRPVAQVTFKLMKTGVQPEGAYSLEGHLNADSMIVEGRENPAVIPFFLRFFQYREPRSKAS
;
A
#
# COMPACT_ATOMS: atom_id res chain seq x y z
N MET A 1 19.35 -29.42 8.18
CA MET A 1 18.98 -28.25 9.01
C MET A 1 19.12 -27.02 8.14
N ARG A 2 18.00 -26.40 7.75
CA ARG A 2 17.98 -25.12 7.01
C ARG A 2 17.71 -24.02 8.04
N PRO A 3 18.41 -22.87 8.01
CA PRO A 3 18.09 -21.76 8.89
C PRO A 3 16.71 -21.21 8.51
N ASP A 4 15.95 -20.83 9.54
CA ASP A 4 14.61 -20.26 9.44
C ASP A 4 14.75 -18.78 9.02
N ASP A 5 14.73 -18.52 7.71
CA ASP A 5 14.79 -17.17 7.13
C ASP A 5 13.45 -16.44 7.26
N THR A 6 12.91 -16.36 8.48
CA THR A 6 11.73 -15.53 8.75
C THR A 6 12.18 -14.08 8.70
N HIS A 7 11.67 -13.31 7.73
CA HIS A 7 11.99 -11.89 7.67
C HIS A 7 11.48 -11.22 8.96
N PRO A 8 12.23 -10.30 9.59
CA PRO A 8 11.81 -9.59 10.82
C PRO A 8 10.42 -8.91 10.73
N MET A 9 9.92 -8.75 9.52
CA MET A 9 8.65 -8.13 9.19
C MET A 9 7.49 -9.11 9.18
N ASP A 10 7.76 -10.35 8.78
CA ASP A 10 6.80 -11.44 8.94
C ASP A 10 6.62 -11.76 10.43
N GLU A 11 7.68 -11.58 11.23
CA GLU A 11 7.64 -11.71 12.69
C GLU A 11 6.88 -10.57 13.37
N LEU A 12 7.14 -9.31 13.02
CA LEU A 12 6.40 -8.16 13.57
C LEU A 12 4.92 -8.20 13.18
N LEU A 13 4.62 -8.57 11.93
CA LEU A 13 3.26 -8.76 11.45
C LEU A 13 2.57 -9.92 12.18
N ARG A 14 3.23 -11.08 12.30
CA ARG A 14 2.71 -12.24 13.02
C ARG A 14 2.46 -11.91 14.49
N SER A 15 3.40 -11.23 15.14
CA SER A 15 3.25 -10.75 16.52
C SER A 15 2.07 -9.81 16.69
N TYR A 16 1.87 -8.86 15.78
CA TYR A 16 0.70 -7.98 15.79
C TYR A 16 -0.62 -8.75 15.59
N LEU A 17 -0.65 -9.70 14.64
CA LEU A 17 -1.83 -10.53 14.38
C LEU A 17 -2.15 -11.46 15.55
N ASP A 18 -1.14 -12.08 16.15
CA ASP A 18 -1.28 -12.98 17.30
C ASP A 18 -1.72 -12.19 18.55
N HIS A 19 -1.14 -11.01 18.78
CA HIS A 19 -1.53 -10.12 19.88
C HIS A 19 -2.99 -9.68 19.73
N LYS A 20 -3.41 -9.34 18.51
CA LYS A 20 -4.80 -8.92 18.22
C LYS A 20 -5.80 -10.06 18.24
N ALA A 21 -5.39 -11.28 17.89
CA ALA A 21 -6.23 -12.48 18.00
C ALA A 21 -6.41 -12.91 19.47
N ALA A 22 -5.46 -12.56 20.33
CA ALA A 22 -5.49 -12.86 21.77
C ALA A 22 -6.27 -11.83 22.62
N GLU A 23 -6.63 -10.66 22.08
CA GLU A 23 -7.39 -9.65 22.81
C GLU A 23 -8.87 -10.09 23.02
N PRO A 24 -9.34 -10.28 24.28
CA PRO A 24 -10.76 -10.46 24.55
C PRO A 24 -11.51 -9.17 24.22
N ARG A 25 -12.68 -9.27 23.59
CA ARG A 25 -13.58 -8.15 23.23
C ARG A 25 -13.86 -7.13 24.34
N SER A 26 -13.58 -7.45 25.61
CA SER A 26 -13.71 -6.55 26.75
C SER A 26 -12.58 -5.49 26.87
N GLN A 27 -11.43 -5.65 26.19
CA GLN A 27 -10.32 -4.67 26.23
C GLN A 27 -10.43 -3.54 25.20
N ILE A 28 -11.23 -3.71 24.14
CA ILE A 28 -11.58 -2.61 23.21
C ILE A 28 -12.34 -1.50 23.97
N LEU A 29 -13.03 -1.85 25.07
CA LEU A 29 -13.65 -0.88 25.97
C LEU A 29 -12.65 -0.28 26.97
N ALA A 30 -11.62 -1.03 27.39
CA ALA A 30 -10.59 -0.58 28.33
C ALA A 30 -9.61 0.43 27.70
N ASN A 31 -9.25 0.25 26.43
CA ASN A 31 -8.45 1.24 25.68
C ASN A 31 -9.20 2.57 25.46
N LYS A 32 -10.53 2.55 25.52
CA LYS A 32 -11.37 3.77 25.50
C LYS A 32 -11.41 4.50 26.85
N VAL A 33 -11.09 3.81 27.96
CA VAL A 33 -11.05 4.37 29.32
C VAL A 33 -9.64 4.82 29.71
N LEU A 34 -8.59 4.12 29.25
CA LEU A 34 -7.19 4.50 29.48
C LEU A 34 -6.81 5.83 28.77
N ASN A 35 -7.36 6.09 27.57
CA ASN A 35 -7.17 7.38 26.89
C ASN A 35 -7.87 8.57 27.57
N LYS A 36 -8.71 8.33 28.58
CA LYS A 36 -9.37 9.38 29.36
C LYS A 36 -8.68 9.69 30.69
N VAL A 37 -7.77 8.81 31.15
CA VAL A 37 -7.04 8.96 32.42
C VAL A 37 -5.67 9.61 32.24
N PHE A 38 -5.06 9.54 31.04
CA PHE A 38 -3.76 10.18 30.77
C PHE A 38 -3.84 11.58 30.11
N ALA A 39 -5.03 12.16 29.97
CA ALA A 39 -5.22 13.49 29.39
C ALA A 39 -5.16 14.64 30.43
N LYS A 40 -4.70 14.41 31.66
CA LYS A 40 -4.58 15.47 32.66
C LYS A 40 -3.51 15.14 33.69
N ASP A 41 -2.31 15.68 33.49
CA ASP A 41 -1.57 16.38 34.54
C ASP A 41 -0.39 17.15 33.92
N GLU A 42 -0.41 18.46 34.17
CA GLU A 42 0.66 19.39 33.85
C GLU A 42 1.90 19.12 34.70
N LEU A 43 3.10 19.36 34.16
CA LEU A 43 4.22 19.82 34.99
C LEU A 43 5.05 20.88 34.25
N ARG A 44 4.86 22.11 34.74
CA ARG A 44 5.67 23.31 34.53
C ARG A 44 7.15 23.04 34.84
N VAL A 45 8.04 23.53 33.97
CA VAL A 45 9.38 23.96 34.40
C VAL A 45 9.68 25.32 33.76
N SER A 46 9.89 26.31 34.62
CA SER A 46 10.32 27.68 34.29
C SER A 46 11.83 27.79 34.47
N GLY A 47 12.53 28.56 33.62
CA GLY A 47 13.96 28.84 33.85
C GLY A 47 14.67 29.72 32.82
N ARG A 48 14.33 31.01 32.81
CA ARG A 48 15.13 32.23 32.52
C ARG A 48 16.22 32.29 31.41
N ALA A 49 16.08 33.34 30.61
CA ALA A 49 16.98 33.89 29.61
C ALA A 49 18.31 34.47 30.16
N ILE A 50 19.30 34.70 29.28
CA ILE A 50 20.05 35.98 29.09
C ILE A 50 20.99 35.95 27.84
N TRP A 51 20.72 36.84 26.86
CA TRP A 51 21.58 37.82 26.12
C TRP A 51 23.12 37.58 25.99
N ARG A 52 23.91 38.01 24.99
CA ARG A 52 23.84 38.91 23.80
C ARG A 52 25.16 38.83 22.98
N LYS A 53 25.07 39.01 21.65
CA LYS A 53 25.92 39.77 20.67
C LYS A 53 27.47 39.65 20.62
N ALA A 54 27.99 39.33 19.41
CA ALA A 54 28.75 40.19 18.45
C ALA A 54 29.72 39.33 17.61
N LEU A 55 29.49 39.12 16.29
CA LEU A 55 30.23 39.70 15.13
C LEU A 55 31.72 39.96 15.40
N TRP A 56 32.67 39.54 14.55
CA TRP A 56 32.99 40.11 13.21
C TRP A 56 33.73 39.11 12.27
N PHE A 57 33.34 39.13 10.98
CA PHE A 57 34.06 38.98 9.67
C PHE A 57 35.48 38.34 9.63
N SER A 58 35.91 37.53 8.64
CA SER A 58 35.60 37.38 7.20
C SER A 58 36.20 36.05 6.67
N GLY A 59 35.69 35.51 5.56
CA GLY A 59 36.36 34.40 4.84
C GLY A 59 35.44 33.49 4.05
N MET A 60 34.73 34.04 3.08
CA MET A 60 33.88 33.30 2.14
C MET A 60 34.75 32.60 1.08
N VAL A 61 35.05 31.31 1.27
CA VAL A 61 35.26 30.33 0.18
C VAL A 61 34.70 28.98 0.64
N ALA A 62 33.60 28.57 -0.01
CA ALA A 62 32.76 27.40 0.25
C ALA A 62 33.58 26.09 0.38
N ALA A 63 33.56 25.34 1.49
CA ALA A 63 32.42 24.71 2.19
C ALA A 63 31.68 23.61 1.39
N VAL A 64 32.26 23.07 0.31
CA VAL A 64 31.71 21.90 -0.40
C VAL A 64 32.44 20.58 -0.07
N LEU A 65 33.65 20.61 0.50
CA LEU A 65 34.49 19.39 0.55
C LEU A 65 34.77 18.79 1.94
N VAL A 66 34.29 19.39 3.04
CA VAL A 66 34.47 18.80 4.39
C VAL A 66 33.21 18.13 4.94
N ALA A 67 32.04 18.36 4.31
CA ALA A 67 30.82 17.64 4.67
C ALA A 67 30.81 16.17 4.20
N PHE A 68 31.75 15.75 3.34
CA PHE A 68 31.78 14.40 2.76
C PHE A 68 32.68 13.40 3.52
N LEU A 69 33.50 13.84 4.48
CA LEU A 69 34.45 12.96 5.19
C LEU A 69 34.45 13.11 6.72
N GLY A 70 33.63 14.01 7.29
CA GLY A 70 33.62 14.33 8.72
C GLY A 70 32.26 14.16 9.40
N GLY A 71 31.37 13.35 8.85
CA GLY A 71 30.06 13.03 9.47
C GLY A 71 30.23 12.09 10.65
N LEU A 72 30.65 12.67 11.77
CA LEU A 72 30.59 12.11 13.13
C LEU A 72 29.35 11.22 13.31
N TYR A 73 29.59 10.09 14.00
CA TYR A 73 28.62 9.24 14.68
C TYR A 73 27.72 10.05 15.61
N LEU A 74 26.83 10.86 15.05
CA LEU A 74 25.70 11.42 15.73
C LEU A 74 24.70 10.28 15.84
N THR A 75 24.45 9.86 17.08
CA THR A 75 23.32 9.03 17.49
C THR A 75 22.13 9.32 16.58
N PRO A 76 21.45 8.31 16.02
CA PRO A 76 20.31 8.55 15.14
C PRO A 76 19.30 9.40 15.91
N VAL A 77 19.20 10.68 15.53
CA VAL A 77 18.08 11.51 15.95
C VAL A 77 16.86 10.72 15.49
N HIS A 78 16.10 10.20 16.45
CA HIS A 78 14.86 9.47 16.19
C HIS A 78 14.00 10.40 15.33
N ALA A 79 13.98 10.18 14.03
CA ALA A 79 13.22 11.02 13.12
C ALA A 79 11.77 10.64 13.35
N ASN A 80 10.96 11.61 13.81
CA ASN A 80 9.53 11.42 14.00
C ASN A 80 8.92 10.74 12.74
N PRO A 81 8.10 9.69 12.89
CA PRO A 81 7.41 9.00 11.79
C PRO A 81 6.83 9.94 10.74
N GLU A 82 6.21 11.05 11.15
CA GLU A 82 5.66 12.04 10.20
C GLU A 82 6.74 12.64 9.30
N THR A 83 7.92 12.91 9.85
CA THR A 83 9.05 13.47 9.09
C THR A 83 9.56 12.44 8.08
N ILE A 84 9.60 11.17 8.46
CA ILE A 84 9.99 10.09 7.55
C ILE A 84 8.96 9.96 6.41
N VAL A 85 7.67 9.94 6.71
CA VAL A 85 6.60 9.88 5.69
C VAL A 85 6.63 11.11 4.78
N LYS A 86 6.81 12.33 5.33
CA LYS A 86 6.96 13.57 4.53
C LYS A 86 8.17 13.51 3.61
N ASN A 87 9.30 12.96 4.06
CA ASN A 87 10.49 12.79 3.24
C ASN A 87 10.27 11.76 2.13
N ALA A 88 9.59 10.64 2.44
CA ALA A 88 9.22 9.63 1.46
C ALA A 88 8.28 10.20 0.38
N MET A 89 7.31 11.02 0.78
CA MET A 89 6.41 11.69 -0.16
C MET A 89 7.18 12.57 -1.15
N ARG A 90 8.20 13.30 -0.70
CA ARG A 90 9.07 14.08 -1.59
C ARG A 90 9.88 13.20 -2.54
N ALA A 91 10.43 12.08 -2.04
CA ALA A 91 11.18 11.13 -2.87
C ALA A 91 10.31 10.49 -3.97
N HIS A 92 9.02 10.35 -3.73
CA HIS A 92 8.06 9.82 -4.70
C HIS A 92 7.41 10.88 -5.61
N SER A 93 7.73 12.17 -5.48
CA SER A 93 7.12 13.24 -6.29
C SER A 93 7.39 13.18 -7.79
N ILE A 94 8.41 12.42 -8.22
CA ILE A 94 8.75 12.24 -9.64
C ILE A 94 7.87 11.14 -10.23
N LEU A 95 7.14 11.49 -11.29
CA LEU A 95 6.35 10.53 -12.08
C LEU A 95 7.30 9.60 -12.84
N VAL A 96 7.36 8.35 -12.39
CA VAL A 96 8.09 7.24 -13.02
C VAL A 96 7.23 6.00 -12.96
N ASP A 97 7.45 5.05 -13.86
CA ASP A 97 6.73 3.78 -13.77
C ASP A 97 7.36 2.92 -12.70
N ARG A 98 6.51 2.22 -11.97
CA ARG A 98 6.91 1.42 -10.82
C ARG A 98 6.40 0.00 -11.01
N LEU A 99 7.31 -0.96 -10.90
CA LEU A 99 6.97 -2.38 -10.85
C LEU A 99 6.92 -2.83 -9.40
N TYR A 100 5.75 -3.31 -9.00
CA TYR A 100 5.52 -3.94 -7.71
C TYR A 100 5.33 -5.44 -7.87
N LEU A 101 5.91 -6.21 -6.94
CA LEU A 101 5.45 -7.54 -6.62
C LEU A 101 4.29 -7.41 -5.63
N VAL A 102 3.12 -7.90 -6.00
CA VAL A 102 1.90 -7.82 -5.20
C VAL A 102 1.58 -9.20 -4.65
N GLU A 103 1.59 -9.33 -3.34
CA GLU A 103 1.18 -10.55 -2.65
C GLU A 103 -0.14 -10.30 -1.93
N THR A 104 -1.16 -11.10 -2.27
CA THR A 104 -2.46 -11.03 -1.61
C THR A 104 -2.71 -12.30 -0.81
N ARG A 105 -2.92 -12.15 0.49
CA ARG A 105 -3.38 -13.21 1.39
C ARG A 105 -4.81 -12.90 1.78
N THR A 106 -5.75 -13.75 1.40
CA THR A 106 -7.16 -13.62 1.77
C THR A 106 -7.42 -14.37 3.06
N GLU A 107 -8.12 -13.75 4.00
CA GLU A 107 -8.56 -14.46 5.19
C GLU A 107 -9.73 -15.38 4.81
N PRO A 108 -9.69 -16.69 5.16
CA PRO A 108 -10.80 -17.58 4.85
C PRO A 108 -12.09 -17.09 5.52
N SER A 109 -13.18 -17.00 4.74
CA SER A 109 -14.48 -16.56 5.24
C SER A 109 -15.09 -17.47 6.32
N ASN A 110 -14.53 -18.68 6.49
CA ASN A 110 -14.86 -19.60 7.56
C ASN A 110 -13.54 -20.19 8.12
N PRO A 111 -13.19 -19.93 9.39
CA PRO A 111 -11.96 -20.45 10.00
C PRO A 111 -11.92 -21.99 10.08
N SER A 112 -13.06 -22.69 9.96
CA SER A 112 -13.08 -24.16 9.88
C SER A 112 -12.84 -24.72 8.48
N ASN A 113 -12.87 -23.87 7.44
CA ASN A 113 -12.58 -24.29 6.07
C ASN A 113 -11.08 -24.17 5.78
N LYS A 114 -10.32 -25.19 6.19
CA LYS A 114 -8.87 -25.34 5.96
C LYS A 114 -8.54 -25.71 4.51
N SER A 115 -9.24 -25.15 3.52
CA SER A 115 -8.95 -25.45 2.13
C SER A 115 -7.65 -24.74 1.73
N SER A 116 -6.61 -25.52 1.42
CA SER A 116 -5.23 -25.05 1.16
C SER A 116 -5.09 -23.99 0.04
N TRP A 117 -6.09 -23.90 -0.85
CA TRP A 117 -6.13 -22.90 -1.92
C TRP A 117 -6.43 -21.48 -1.42
N ALA A 118 -7.14 -21.32 -0.28
CA ALA A 118 -7.43 -20.01 0.32
C ALA A 118 -6.23 -19.43 1.08
N SER A 119 -5.28 -20.28 1.48
CA SER A 119 -4.08 -19.90 2.25
C SER A 119 -2.85 -19.63 1.39
N THR A 120 -2.88 -19.89 0.08
CA THR A 120 -1.73 -19.64 -0.79
C THR A 120 -1.74 -18.18 -1.24
N PRO A 121 -0.69 -17.38 -0.94
CA PRO A 121 -0.62 -16.00 -1.39
C PRO A 121 -0.70 -15.93 -2.92
N ARG A 122 -1.56 -15.06 -3.45
CA ARG A 122 -1.57 -14.75 -4.87
C ARG A 122 -0.48 -13.76 -5.18
N ILE A 123 0.45 -14.14 -6.05
CA ILE A 123 1.58 -13.32 -6.44
C ILE A 123 1.32 -12.77 -7.84
N ASN A 124 1.30 -11.44 -7.97
CA ASN A 124 1.14 -10.74 -9.24
C ASN A 124 2.24 -9.70 -9.42
N TYR A 125 2.49 -9.32 -10.67
CA TYR A 125 3.36 -8.22 -11.02
C TYR A 125 2.50 -7.06 -11.50
N LEU A 126 2.68 -5.90 -10.88
CA LEU A 126 1.88 -4.71 -11.09
C LEU A 126 2.77 -3.57 -11.58
N TRP A 127 2.51 -3.06 -12.76
CA TRP A 127 3.07 -1.81 -13.24
C TRP A 127 2.09 -0.68 -13.01
N THR A 128 2.58 0.47 -12.55
CA THR A 128 1.76 1.68 -12.36
C THR A 128 2.41 2.91 -12.99
N ARG A 129 1.57 3.85 -13.43
CA ARG A 129 1.93 5.19 -13.93
C ARG A 129 0.76 6.13 -13.68
N GLY A 130 0.85 7.01 -12.68
CA GLY A 130 -0.24 7.93 -12.35
C GLY A 130 -1.52 7.16 -12.00
N ASN A 131 -2.58 7.34 -12.81
CA ASN A 131 -3.84 6.59 -12.67
C ASN A 131 -3.86 5.28 -13.48
N CYS A 132 -2.88 5.06 -14.35
CA CYS A 132 -2.79 3.86 -15.16
C CYS A 132 -2.12 2.74 -14.38
N PHE A 133 -2.57 1.52 -14.62
CA PHE A 133 -1.88 0.34 -14.15
C PHE A 133 -2.11 -0.84 -15.09
N TRP A 134 -1.26 -1.85 -14.98
CA TRP A 134 -1.61 -3.19 -15.42
C TRP A 134 -0.97 -4.24 -14.53
N VAL A 135 -1.67 -5.35 -14.33
CA VAL A 135 -1.27 -6.45 -13.46
C VAL A 135 -1.39 -7.77 -14.21
N GLN A 136 -0.41 -8.66 -13.98
CA GLN A 136 -0.38 -10.01 -14.55
C GLN A 136 0.03 -11.05 -13.50
N PRO A 137 -0.34 -12.33 -13.69
CA PRO A 137 0.05 -13.41 -12.79
C PRO A 137 1.53 -13.76 -12.99
N GLY A 138 2.33 -13.79 -11.92
CA GLY A 138 3.73 -14.22 -11.99
C GLY A 138 4.61 -13.47 -13.01
N GLN A 139 5.91 -13.80 -13.05
CA GLN A 139 6.83 -13.14 -13.98
C GLN A 139 6.77 -13.76 -15.39
N HIS A 140 6.38 -15.04 -15.45
CA HIS A 140 6.40 -15.86 -16.65
C HIS A 140 5.01 -16.37 -17.07
N SER A 141 3.96 -16.08 -16.30
CA SER A 141 2.61 -16.31 -16.78
C SER A 141 2.13 -15.08 -17.52
N ASN A 142 1.66 -15.33 -18.73
CA ASN A 142 1.08 -14.33 -19.62
C ASN A 142 -0.33 -14.77 -20.00
N GLU A 143 -1.03 -15.48 -19.10
CA GLU A 143 -2.37 -16.01 -19.36
C GLU A 143 -3.43 -14.91 -19.41
N TRP A 144 -3.24 -13.87 -18.61
CA TRP A 144 -4.12 -12.72 -18.58
C TRP A 144 -3.35 -11.47 -18.12
N ALA A 145 -3.88 -10.31 -18.49
CA ALA A 145 -3.47 -9.02 -17.95
C ALA A 145 -4.72 -8.19 -17.68
N LEU A 146 -4.77 -7.51 -16.55
CA LEU A 146 -5.84 -6.58 -16.18
C LEU A 146 -5.21 -5.20 -16.03
N GLY A 147 -5.83 -4.15 -16.56
CA GLY A 147 -5.31 -2.81 -16.36
C GLY A 147 -6.35 -1.71 -16.47
N ARG A 148 -5.88 -0.49 -16.23
CA ARG A 148 -6.60 0.76 -16.41
C ARG A 148 -5.75 1.67 -17.26
N ASN A 149 -6.34 2.23 -18.31
CA ASN A 149 -5.69 3.22 -19.17
C ASN A 149 -5.94 4.66 -18.65
N ASP A 150 -5.44 5.64 -19.38
CA ASP A 150 -5.57 7.07 -19.10
C ASP A 150 -6.97 7.63 -19.40
N ALA A 151 -7.75 6.94 -20.24
CA ALA A 151 -9.15 7.22 -20.51
C ALA A 151 -10.11 6.72 -19.40
N ASP A 152 -9.57 6.22 -18.28
CA ASP A 152 -10.36 5.65 -17.18
C ASP A 152 -11.23 4.45 -17.60
N GLU A 153 -10.71 3.62 -18.50
CA GLU A 153 -11.31 2.34 -18.86
C GLU A 153 -10.58 1.21 -18.14
N LEU A 154 -11.35 0.34 -17.48
CA LEU A 154 -10.85 -0.91 -16.95
C LEU A 154 -10.89 -1.95 -18.07
N TRP A 155 -9.78 -2.62 -18.30
CA TRP A 155 -9.65 -3.62 -19.34
C TRP A 155 -9.05 -4.92 -18.83
N LEU A 156 -9.38 -6.02 -19.49
CA LEU A 156 -8.87 -7.36 -19.23
C LEU A 156 -8.52 -8.02 -20.56
N ALA A 157 -7.26 -8.39 -20.72
CA ALA A 157 -6.78 -9.25 -21.79
C ALA A 157 -6.70 -10.69 -21.28
N LEU A 158 -7.41 -11.61 -21.94
CA LEU A 158 -7.26 -13.05 -21.77
C LEU A 158 -6.46 -13.55 -22.97
N LYS A 159 -5.27 -14.09 -22.72
CA LYS A 159 -4.27 -14.38 -23.77
C LYS A 159 -4.25 -15.86 -24.17
N ALA A 160 -5.20 -16.65 -23.68
CA ALA A 160 -5.39 -18.04 -24.08
C ALA A 160 -6.08 -18.13 -25.46
N GLY A 161 -5.68 -19.10 -26.29
CA GLY A 161 -6.25 -19.29 -27.63
C GLY A 161 -5.94 -18.11 -28.57
N ASN A 162 -6.94 -17.64 -29.33
CA ASN A 162 -6.81 -16.48 -30.22
C ASN A 162 -6.81 -15.12 -29.46
N GLY A 163 -6.91 -15.17 -28.12
CA GLY A 163 -6.97 -13.99 -27.28
C GLY A 163 -8.34 -13.30 -27.30
N MET A 164 -8.74 -12.75 -26.16
CA MET A 164 -9.97 -11.97 -26.01
C MET A 164 -9.70 -10.79 -25.08
N GLY A 165 -10.10 -9.61 -25.52
CA GLY A 165 -10.12 -8.39 -24.73
C GLY A 165 -11.51 -8.06 -24.24
N ILE A 166 -11.60 -7.52 -23.03
CA ILE A 166 -12.80 -6.87 -22.52
C ILE A 166 -12.39 -5.49 -22.03
N ARG A 167 -13.15 -4.45 -22.38
CA ARG A 167 -12.97 -3.11 -21.79
C ARG A 167 -14.30 -2.50 -21.37
N MET A 168 -14.25 -1.64 -20.36
CA MET A 168 -15.43 -0.96 -19.85
C MET A 168 -15.01 0.35 -19.14
N PRO A 169 -15.75 1.45 -19.33
CA PRO A 169 -15.55 2.67 -18.55
C PRO A 169 -15.63 2.40 -17.04
N LEU A 170 -14.75 3.01 -16.24
CA LEU A 170 -14.65 2.74 -14.81
C LEU A 170 -15.93 3.07 -14.01
N ASN A 171 -16.74 4.01 -14.49
CA ASN A 171 -18.04 4.35 -13.90
C ASN A 171 -19.13 3.29 -14.13
N GLU A 172 -18.94 2.39 -15.10
CA GLU A 172 -19.82 1.25 -15.37
C GLU A 172 -19.35 -0.03 -14.65
N VAL A 173 -18.13 -0.03 -14.12
CA VAL A 173 -17.57 -1.12 -13.31
C VAL A 173 -18.29 -1.20 -11.95
N PRO A 174 -18.71 -2.41 -11.52
CA PRO A 174 -19.27 -2.61 -10.19
C PRO A 174 -18.34 -2.10 -9.08
N GLU A 175 -18.92 -1.46 -8.06
CA GLU A 175 -18.15 -0.81 -6.98
C GLU A 175 -17.04 -1.69 -6.36
N PRO A 176 -17.25 -2.98 -6.03
CA PRO A 176 -16.19 -3.80 -5.44
C PRO A 176 -14.96 -3.96 -6.35
N VAL A 177 -15.19 -4.05 -7.66
CA VAL A 177 -14.14 -4.16 -8.67
C VAL A 177 -13.45 -2.81 -8.83
N ARG A 178 -14.21 -1.71 -8.88
CA ARG A 178 -13.68 -0.34 -8.94
C ARG A 178 -12.77 -0.03 -7.75
N LEU A 179 -13.13 -0.45 -6.54
CA LEU A 179 -12.30 -0.29 -5.34
C LEU A 179 -11.00 -1.09 -5.44
N THR A 180 -11.03 -2.27 -6.05
CA THR A 180 -9.81 -3.05 -6.30
C THR A 180 -8.93 -2.39 -7.36
N ALA A 181 -9.53 -1.90 -8.45
CA ALA A 181 -8.81 -1.15 -9.48
C ALA A 181 -8.14 0.12 -8.91
N GLU A 182 -8.84 0.87 -8.04
CA GLU A 182 -8.26 2.03 -7.37
C GLU A 182 -7.06 1.64 -6.51
N MET A 183 -7.14 0.55 -5.75
CA MET A 183 -6.02 0.03 -4.97
C MET A 183 -4.83 -0.36 -5.85
N LEU A 184 -5.08 -0.96 -7.02
CA LEU A 184 -4.04 -1.37 -7.97
C LEU A 184 -3.35 -0.19 -8.67
N THR A 185 -3.92 1.02 -8.65
CA THR A 185 -3.18 2.21 -9.12
C THR A 185 -1.92 2.47 -8.28
N MET A 186 -1.88 1.98 -7.02
CA MET A 186 -0.80 2.17 -6.07
C MET A 186 -0.22 3.60 -6.14
N ARG A 187 -1.11 4.59 -6.02
CA ARG A 187 -0.75 6.02 -5.97
C ARG A 187 -0.05 6.32 -4.66
N ILE A 188 1.23 5.97 -4.60
CA ILE A 188 2.05 6.06 -3.39
C ILE A 188 2.04 7.47 -2.80
N GLU A 189 2.03 8.50 -3.63
CA GLU A 189 2.01 9.89 -3.19
C GLU A 189 0.70 10.21 -2.43
N LYS A 190 -0.44 9.80 -3.00
CA LYS A 190 -1.76 9.96 -2.38
C LYS A 190 -1.91 9.09 -1.13
N LEU A 191 -1.38 7.87 -1.16
CA LEU A 191 -1.36 7.00 0.02
C LEU A 191 -0.59 7.65 1.17
N LEU A 192 0.59 8.23 0.91
CA LEU A 192 1.40 8.88 1.95
C LEU A 192 0.72 10.15 2.49
N GLU A 193 0.01 10.90 1.63
CA GLU A 193 -0.84 12.02 2.04
C GLU A 193 -1.98 11.56 2.96
N GLU A 194 -2.74 10.54 2.56
CA GLU A 194 -3.81 9.93 3.37
C GLU A 194 -3.26 9.40 4.70
N VAL A 195 -2.09 8.75 4.70
CA VAL A 195 -1.43 8.27 5.92
C VAL A 195 -1.11 9.43 6.88
N LEU A 196 -0.65 10.59 6.37
CA LEU A 196 -0.40 11.76 7.21
C LEU A 196 -1.68 12.38 7.79
N VAL A 197 -2.78 12.33 7.04
CA VAL A 197 -4.05 13.01 7.40
C VAL A 197 -4.94 12.12 8.26
N ASP A 198 -5.14 10.88 7.87
CA ASP A 198 -6.18 9.98 8.39
C ASP A 198 -5.66 8.97 9.41
N PHE A 199 -4.35 8.85 9.62
CA PHE A 199 -3.76 7.82 10.48
C PHE A 199 -2.96 8.40 11.64
N ASN A 200 -2.88 7.63 12.72
CA ASN A 200 -1.90 7.79 13.77
C ASN A 200 -0.65 6.97 13.37
N LEU A 201 0.54 7.57 13.51
CA LEU A 201 1.79 6.96 13.09
C LEU A 201 2.61 6.51 14.29
N PHE A 202 3.19 5.33 14.19
CA PHE A 202 4.02 4.70 15.21
C PHE A 202 5.30 4.18 14.57
N ASP A 203 6.42 4.38 15.24
CA ASP A 203 7.68 3.75 14.86
C ASP A 203 7.57 2.23 15.06
N GLY A 204 7.96 1.47 14.03
CA GLY A 204 8.27 0.05 14.17
C GLY A 204 9.76 -0.16 14.48
N GLU A 205 10.15 -1.39 14.79
CA GLU A 205 11.55 -1.72 15.04
C GLU A 205 12.40 -1.51 13.78
N ALA A 206 13.15 -0.40 13.75
CA ALA A 206 14.02 -0.08 12.64
C ALA A 206 15.13 -1.13 12.51
N SER A 207 15.28 -1.71 11.31
CA SER A 207 16.46 -2.50 10.97
C SER A 207 17.52 -1.63 10.31
N ALA A 208 18.78 -2.10 10.27
CA ALA A 208 19.87 -1.33 9.67
C ALA A 208 19.52 -0.93 8.22
N GLY A 209 19.44 0.37 7.97
CA GLY A 209 19.15 0.93 6.65
C GLY A 209 17.66 1.16 6.32
N THR A 210 16.74 0.88 7.25
CA THR A 210 15.29 0.96 6.97
C THR A 210 14.50 1.51 8.15
N HIS A 211 13.51 2.36 7.87
CA HIS A 211 12.50 2.80 8.83
C HIS A 211 11.21 2.03 8.60
N LEU A 212 10.61 1.56 9.69
CA LEU A 212 9.29 0.94 9.68
C LEU A 212 8.30 1.89 10.32
N ILE A 213 7.17 2.10 9.67
CA ILE A 213 6.12 2.99 10.17
C ILE A 213 4.80 2.24 10.13
N LEU A 214 4.23 1.99 11.29
CA LEU A 214 2.88 1.48 11.43
C LEU A 214 1.91 2.66 11.47
N ALA A 215 0.93 2.65 10.59
CA ALA A 215 -0.14 3.62 10.53
C ALA A 215 -1.47 2.93 10.86
N THR A 216 -2.20 3.45 11.85
CA THR A 216 -3.56 2.99 12.18
C THR A 216 -4.58 4.11 11.96
N PRO A 217 -5.76 3.84 11.37
CA PRO A 217 -6.75 4.88 11.13
C PRO A 217 -7.16 5.60 12.41
N LYS A 218 -7.35 6.91 12.32
CA LYS A 218 -7.98 7.71 13.39
C LYS A 218 -9.42 7.26 13.58
N VAL A 219 -9.92 7.37 14.81
CA VAL A 219 -11.22 6.79 15.25
C VAL A 219 -12.40 7.22 14.37
N ASP A 220 -12.39 8.47 13.88
CA ASP A 220 -13.49 9.03 13.08
C ASP A 220 -13.20 9.03 11.57
N SER A 221 -12.08 8.44 11.12
CA SER A 221 -11.77 8.40 9.69
C SER A 221 -12.63 7.36 8.99
N ALA A 222 -13.23 7.75 7.85
CA ALA A 222 -14.04 6.87 7.01
C ALA A 222 -13.25 5.64 6.51
N ILE A 223 -11.91 5.74 6.46
CA ILE A 223 -11.04 4.66 6.01
C ILE A 223 -11.00 3.46 6.97
N SER A 224 -11.31 3.67 8.26
CA SER A 224 -11.34 2.63 9.30
C SER A 224 -12.33 1.48 9.01
N SER A 225 -13.34 1.75 8.17
CA SER A 225 -14.31 0.74 7.71
C SER A 225 -13.72 -0.26 6.69
N ARG A 226 -12.60 0.10 6.05
CA ARG A 226 -12.00 -0.61 4.91
C ARG A 226 -10.55 -1.03 5.15
N VAL A 227 -9.82 -0.27 5.96
CA VAL A 227 -8.42 -0.48 6.29
C VAL A 227 -8.28 -0.55 7.79
N GLN A 228 -7.55 -1.55 8.27
CA GLN A 228 -7.22 -1.69 9.67
C GLN A 228 -5.85 -1.08 9.99
N SER A 229 -4.87 -1.30 9.12
CA SER A 229 -3.52 -0.77 9.28
C SER A 229 -2.83 -0.65 7.93
N VAL A 230 -1.85 0.24 7.88
CA VAL A 230 -0.87 0.35 6.79
C VAL A 230 0.52 0.30 7.41
N LEU A 231 1.38 -0.57 6.89
CA LEU A 231 2.77 -0.66 7.31
C LEU A 231 3.66 -0.20 6.15
N LEU A 232 4.49 0.80 6.41
CA LEU A 232 5.42 1.35 5.43
C LEU A 232 6.85 0.95 5.78
N GLU A 233 7.56 0.44 4.78
CA GLU A 233 8.99 0.20 4.85
C GLU A 233 9.72 1.23 3.99
N VAL A 234 10.48 2.11 4.63
CA VAL A 234 11.12 3.27 4.00
C VAL A 234 12.64 3.12 4.09
N ASP A 235 13.33 3.16 2.96
CA ASP A 235 14.79 3.15 2.95
C ASP A 235 15.36 4.40 3.65
N SER A 236 16.28 4.21 4.59
CA SER A 236 16.76 5.30 5.43
C SER A 236 17.64 6.30 4.68
N VAL A 237 18.18 5.96 3.51
CA VAL A 237 19.06 6.84 2.72
C VAL A 237 18.27 7.53 1.61
N SER A 238 17.74 6.75 0.66
CA SER A 238 16.99 7.23 -0.52
C SER A 238 15.60 7.74 -0.18
N LYS A 239 15.08 7.43 1.02
CA LYS A 239 13.71 7.75 1.47
C LYS A 239 12.61 7.10 0.62
N VAL A 240 12.95 6.18 -0.26
CA VAL A 240 11.99 5.45 -1.10
C VAL A 240 11.22 4.44 -0.24
N VAL A 241 9.90 4.39 -0.42
CA VAL A 241 9.05 3.34 0.13
C VAL A 241 9.30 2.05 -0.66
N ARG A 242 9.94 1.09 -0.02
CA ARG A 242 10.27 -0.22 -0.62
C ARG A 242 9.13 -1.21 -0.51
N ARG A 243 8.33 -1.12 0.55
CA ARG A 243 7.22 -2.03 0.77
C ARG A 243 6.07 -1.34 1.51
N VAL A 244 4.86 -1.69 1.10
CA VAL A 244 3.61 -1.29 1.74
C VAL A 244 2.82 -2.55 2.04
N VAL A 245 2.38 -2.72 3.27
CA VAL A 245 1.43 -3.76 3.65
C VAL A 245 0.13 -3.09 4.07
N VAL A 246 -0.97 -3.47 3.43
CA VAL A 246 -2.31 -2.96 3.75
C VAL A 246 -3.13 -4.11 4.31
N GLU A 247 -3.56 -3.96 5.57
CA GLU A 247 -4.54 -4.86 6.17
C GLU A 247 -5.93 -4.33 5.91
N ARG A 248 -6.70 -5.10 5.13
CA ARG A 248 -8.06 -4.75 4.78
C ARG A 248 -9.06 -5.38 5.72
N VAL A 249 -10.08 -4.61 6.02
CA VAL A 249 -11.27 -5.05 6.76
C VAL A 249 -12.53 -4.78 5.96
N ASN A 250 -13.58 -5.52 6.30
CA ASN A 250 -14.95 -5.22 5.91
C ASN A 250 -15.83 -5.34 7.15
N GLN A 251 -16.50 -4.26 7.54
CA GLN A 251 -17.30 -4.21 8.77
C GLN A 251 -16.51 -4.67 10.01
N GLY A 252 -15.24 -4.23 10.10
CA GLY A 252 -14.33 -4.54 11.21
C GLY A 252 -13.74 -5.96 11.22
N ARG A 253 -14.07 -6.80 10.23
CA ARG A 253 -13.49 -8.14 10.08
C ARG A 253 -12.35 -8.13 9.06
N PRO A 254 -11.17 -8.70 9.35
CA PRO A 254 -10.12 -8.88 8.36
C PRO A 254 -10.64 -9.65 7.15
N VAL A 255 -10.31 -9.17 5.95
CA VAL A 255 -10.68 -9.83 4.69
C VAL A 255 -9.49 -10.17 3.82
N ALA A 256 -8.44 -9.34 3.87
CA ALA A 256 -7.22 -9.58 3.12
C ALA A 256 -6.06 -8.78 3.69
N GLN A 257 -4.86 -9.28 3.44
CA GLN A 257 -3.64 -8.51 3.50
C GLN A 257 -3.08 -8.40 2.08
N VAL A 258 -2.72 -7.18 1.68
CA VAL A 258 -2.12 -6.91 0.38
C VAL A 258 -0.75 -6.26 0.60
N THR A 259 0.28 -6.91 0.11
CA THR A 259 1.67 -6.44 0.20
C THR A 259 2.14 -6.00 -1.17
N PHE A 260 2.57 -4.75 -1.29
CA PHE A 260 3.21 -4.19 -2.46
C PHE A 260 4.71 -4.02 -2.18
N LYS A 261 5.56 -4.77 -2.89
CA LYS A 261 7.02 -4.63 -2.80
C LYS A 261 7.55 -3.99 -4.07
N LEU A 262 8.17 -2.81 -3.96
CA LEU A 262 8.78 -2.13 -5.09
C LEU A 262 9.99 -2.94 -5.57
N MET A 263 9.94 -3.41 -6.82
CA MET A 263 10.99 -4.23 -7.42
C MET A 263 11.94 -3.38 -8.27
N LYS A 264 11.39 -2.46 -9.06
CA LYS A 264 12.17 -1.52 -9.89
C LYS A 264 11.32 -0.32 -10.31
N THR A 265 12.01 0.73 -10.73
CA THR A 265 11.43 1.84 -11.49
C THR A 265 11.92 1.80 -12.93
N GLY A 266 11.17 2.37 -13.86
CA GLY A 266 11.56 2.40 -15.27
C GLY A 266 10.57 3.16 -16.15
N VAL A 267 10.84 3.17 -17.44
CA VAL A 267 9.91 3.69 -18.45
C VAL A 267 9.35 2.50 -19.23
N GLN A 268 8.02 2.46 -19.35
CA GLN A 268 7.25 1.55 -20.18
C GLN A 268 6.78 2.28 -21.45
N PRO A 269 6.62 1.55 -22.57
CA PRO A 269 5.99 2.13 -23.75
C PRO A 269 4.55 2.51 -23.44
N GLU A 270 4.00 3.52 -24.12
CA GLU A 270 2.63 3.99 -23.90
C GLU A 270 1.59 2.88 -24.05
N GLY A 271 1.75 2.04 -25.07
CA GLY A 271 0.87 0.89 -25.32
C GLY A 271 0.82 -0.13 -24.18
N ALA A 272 1.80 -0.15 -23.25
CA ALA A 272 1.80 -1.09 -22.13
C ALA A 272 0.60 -0.93 -21.18
N TYR A 273 -0.04 0.24 -21.16
CA TYR A 273 -1.20 0.52 -20.31
C TYR A 273 -2.55 0.43 -21.05
N SER A 274 -2.52 0.03 -22.33
CA SER A 274 -3.70 -0.16 -23.17
C SER A 274 -4.06 -1.64 -23.30
N LEU A 275 -5.33 -1.96 -23.59
CA LEU A 275 -5.76 -3.32 -23.88
C LEU A 275 -5.04 -3.89 -25.10
N GLU A 276 -4.92 -3.09 -26.16
CA GLU A 276 -4.32 -3.46 -27.44
C GLU A 276 -2.85 -3.86 -27.31
N GLY A 277 -2.10 -3.21 -26.41
CA GLY A 277 -0.71 -3.59 -26.12
C GLY A 277 -0.56 -4.97 -25.46
N HIS A 278 -1.67 -5.58 -25.03
CA HIS A 278 -1.72 -6.90 -24.41
C HIS A 278 -2.48 -7.94 -25.25
N LEU A 279 -2.83 -7.63 -26.50
CA LEU A 279 -3.55 -8.54 -27.39
C LEU A 279 -2.78 -8.80 -28.68
N ASN A 280 -3.13 -9.90 -29.36
CA ASN A 280 -2.70 -10.12 -30.73
C ASN A 280 -3.63 -9.33 -31.68
N ALA A 281 -3.15 -9.06 -32.90
CA ALA A 281 -3.88 -8.26 -33.88
C ALA A 281 -5.24 -8.85 -34.29
N ASP A 282 -5.43 -10.16 -34.13
CA ASP A 282 -6.64 -10.92 -34.45
C ASP A 282 -7.54 -11.20 -33.24
N SER A 283 -7.16 -10.72 -32.05
CA SER A 283 -7.95 -10.94 -30.84
C SER A 283 -9.29 -10.20 -30.90
N MET A 284 -10.35 -10.87 -30.43
CA MET A 284 -11.68 -10.27 -30.31
C MET A 284 -11.72 -9.30 -29.13
N ILE A 285 -12.30 -8.12 -29.31
CA ILE A 285 -12.57 -7.17 -28.21
C ILE A 285 -14.07 -7.08 -27.98
N VAL A 286 -14.47 -7.22 -26.71
CA VAL A 286 -15.85 -7.08 -26.24
C VAL A 286 -15.98 -5.79 -25.44
N GLU A 287 -16.91 -4.93 -25.84
CA GLU A 287 -17.29 -3.74 -25.09
C GLU A 287 -18.26 -4.12 -23.96
N GLY A 288 -17.93 -3.76 -22.71
CA GLY A 288 -18.66 -4.22 -21.53
C GLY A 288 -20.14 -3.83 -21.51
N ARG A 289 -20.49 -2.64 -22.01
CA ARG A 289 -21.87 -2.14 -22.08
C ARG A 289 -22.77 -3.00 -22.97
N GLU A 290 -22.20 -3.58 -24.02
CA GLU A 290 -22.96 -4.26 -25.07
C GLU A 290 -23.26 -5.72 -24.75
N ASN A 291 -22.64 -6.27 -23.69
CA ASN A 291 -22.75 -7.68 -23.34
C ASN A 291 -23.10 -7.90 -21.86
N PRO A 292 -24.34 -8.36 -21.54
CA PRO A 292 -24.78 -8.54 -20.16
C PRO A 292 -23.99 -9.62 -19.39
N ALA A 293 -23.22 -10.47 -20.06
CA ALA A 293 -22.37 -11.47 -19.42
C ALA A 293 -21.06 -10.90 -18.84
N VAL A 294 -20.66 -9.67 -19.21
CA VAL A 294 -19.38 -9.08 -18.81
C VAL A 294 -19.33 -8.77 -17.32
N ILE A 295 -20.38 -8.17 -16.76
CA ILE A 295 -20.43 -7.83 -15.32
C ILE A 295 -20.31 -9.08 -14.43
N PRO A 296 -21.13 -10.15 -14.62
CA PRO A 296 -20.97 -11.41 -13.90
C PRO A 296 -19.57 -12.00 -14.03
N PHE A 297 -18.98 -11.94 -15.23
CA PHE A 297 -17.64 -12.43 -15.49
C PHE A 297 -16.58 -11.67 -14.68
N PHE A 298 -16.61 -10.34 -14.67
CA PHE A 298 -15.70 -9.52 -13.87
C PHE A 298 -15.84 -9.81 -12.37
N LEU A 299 -17.07 -9.86 -11.84
CA LEU A 299 -17.28 -10.19 -10.43
C LEU A 299 -16.67 -11.54 -10.08
N ARG A 300 -16.86 -12.55 -10.92
CA ARG A 300 -16.28 -13.89 -10.73
C ARG A 300 -14.76 -13.91 -10.82
N PHE A 301 -14.18 -13.19 -11.78
CA PHE A 301 -12.73 -13.07 -11.95
C PHE A 301 -12.07 -12.50 -10.69
N PHE A 302 -12.67 -11.47 -10.09
CA PHE A 302 -12.25 -10.89 -8.81
C PHE A 302 -12.74 -11.67 -7.58
N GLN A 303 -13.42 -12.80 -7.78
CA GLN A 303 -13.97 -13.65 -6.73
C GLN A 303 -15.00 -12.96 -5.82
N TYR A 304 -15.65 -11.91 -6.30
CA TYR A 304 -16.79 -11.30 -5.66
C TYR A 304 -18.04 -12.14 -5.89
N ARG A 305 -18.89 -12.24 -4.87
CA ARG A 305 -20.26 -12.75 -5.04
C ARG A 305 -21.12 -11.64 -5.61
N GLU A 306 -21.99 -11.99 -6.54
CA GLU A 306 -23.03 -11.07 -6.97
C GLU A 306 -23.90 -10.66 -5.77
N PRO A 307 -24.31 -9.39 -5.68
CA PRO A 307 -25.34 -9.01 -4.74
C PRO A 307 -26.59 -9.82 -5.09
N ARG A 308 -27.07 -10.65 -4.15
CA ARG A 308 -28.38 -11.31 -4.31
C ARG A 308 -29.39 -10.21 -4.59
N SER A 309 -30.02 -10.22 -5.77
CA SER A 309 -31.14 -9.34 -6.02
C SER A 309 -32.16 -9.59 -4.90
N LYS A 310 -32.63 -8.51 -4.28
CA LYS A 310 -33.80 -8.62 -3.42
C LYS A 310 -34.93 -9.03 -4.35
N ALA A 311 -35.29 -10.31 -4.33
CA ALA A 311 -36.56 -10.74 -4.89
C ALA A 311 -37.65 -9.95 -4.16
N SER A 312 -38.38 -9.13 -4.92
CA SER A 312 -39.66 -8.56 -4.49
C SER A 312 -40.68 -9.66 -4.25
#